data_AF-A0A2T2PCY4-F1
#
_entry.id   AF-A0A2T2PCY4-F1
#
_cell.length_a   1.000
_cell.length_b   1.000
_cell.length_c   1.000
_cell.angle_alpha   90.00
_cell.angle_beta   90.00
_cell.angle_gamma   90.00
#
_symmetry.space_group_name_H-M   'P 1'
#
loop_
_entity.id
_entity.type
_entity.pdbx_description
1 polymer ?
#
loop_
_entity_poly.entity_id
_entity_poly.type
_entity_poly.pdbx_seq_one_letter_code
_entity_poly.pdbx_strand_id
1 'polypeptide(L)'
;MIGTSIPEYIFIRISILALRLITPLSIFYCAYSIADPPSSGAGKALLTWCVIETAFWLLVYLPRKRSLQASAHHPPPLTCEERKSLFWKCWDHIPNPEYYVSKWFLGARPYEVRRDNVKDFFRWALLNRGNDELKGQARGEEEEELNEYVDGIQTMLGRTIEPGKGNAKGLRLTVDEVKMQHRPFLWYMIVLLVDTLTAAYLRYNGFILHRTPFRSTLSIFPPRLASFFTRQKSPARDISYWYRPHTSKTRLPVLFIHGISMGLYSYAQFLTEITKGDAISPEDGEVGIIALEIMPISFRITGPILDREEICRQVSAILDRQGFDKVVLASHSYGSVITTHLLQIPYTAEKIGPMVLIDPVTFLLHLPDVAYNFTAREPRGANEHQLYYFASTDMMVAHTLARHFFWAQNILWREELRGRDVTVSLGGRDLIVDTETVGKYIAGVDLRSENSTWKDKNWKGHGLEAIWWPTCDHAQVFERQDGRRKLGEIIRKYAENTPVEDDDEYP
;
A
#
# COMPACT_ATOMS: atom_id res chain seq x y z
N MET A 1 -11.74 9.22 -0.25
CA MET A 1 -12.17 8.59 -1.52
C MET A 1 -13.42 9.30 -2.00
N ILE A 2 -13.59 9.49 -3.31
CA ILE A 2 -14.87 9.95 -3.86
C ILE A 2 -15.96 8.92 -3.54
N GLY A 3 -17.22 9.34 -3.38
CA GLY A 3 -18.33 8.43 -3.13
C GLY A 3 -18.74 7.62 -4.37
N THR A 4 -19.96 7.09 -4.36
CA THR A 4 -20.50 6.20 -5.40
C THR A 4 -21.71 6.79 -6.14
N SER A 5 -21.99 8.07 -5.99
CA SER A 5 -23.16 8.71 -6.61
C SER A 5 -22.98 8.96 -8.11
N ILE A 6 -24.09 9.15 -8.83
CA ILE A 6 -24.07 9.46 -10.27
C ILE A 6 -23.31 10.77 -10.57
N PRO A 7 -23.51 11.89 -9.84
CA PRO A 7 -22.73 13.11 -10.07
C PRO A 7 -21.23 12.89 -9.89
N GLU A 8 -20.82 12.15 -8.87
CA GLU A 8 -19.42 11.79 -8.62
C GLU A 8 -18.85 10.93 -9.75
N TYR A 9 -19.63 9.99 -10.26
CA TYR A 9 -19.26 9.17 -11.42
C TYR A 9 -19.04 10.02 -12.68
N ILE A 10 -19.95 10.94 -12.98
CA ILE A 10 -19.80 11.86 -14.12
C ILE A 10 -18.55 12.73 -13.93
N PHE A 11 -18.37 13.30 -12.74
CA PHE A 11 -17.23 14.15 -12.41
C PHE A 11 -15.90 13.43 -12.59
N ILE A 12 -15.74 12.22 -12.03
CA ILE A 12 -14.48 11.48 -12.13
C ILE A 12 -14.18 11.07 -13.56
N ARG A 13 -15.20 10.67 -14.34
CA ARG A 13 -15.04 10.29 -15.75
C ARG A 13 -14.63 11.48 -16.62
N ILE A 14 -15.25 12.64 -16.43
CA ILE A 14 -14.86 13.88 -17.13
C ILE A 14 -13.43 14.29 -16.74
N SER A 15 -13.08 14.22 -15.46
CA SER A 15 -11.75 14.58 -14.96
C SER A 15 -10.66 13.68 -15.56
N ILE A 16 -10.89 12.36 -15.60
CA ILE A 16 -9.97 11.40 -16.23
C ILE A 16 -9.87 11.67 -17.74
N LEU A 17 -11.00 11.90 -18.42
CA LEU A 17 -11.01 12.19 -19.84
C LEU A 17 -10.22 13.47 -20.15
N ALA A 18 -10.46 14.55 -19.40
CA ALA A 18 -9.76 15.82 -19.56
C ALA A 18 -8.24 15.62 -19.42
N LEU A 19 -7.78 14.92 -18.38
CA LEU A 19 -6.36 14.63 -18.19
C LEU A 19 -5.78 13.78 -19.33
N ARG A 20 -6.51 12.76 -19.79
CA ARG A 20 -6.05 11.88 -20.87
C ARG A 20 -6.00 12.57 -22.24
N LEU A 21 -6.79 13.63 -22.45
CA LEU A 21 -6.81 14.40 -23.70
C LEU A 21 -5.66 15.41 -23.80
N ILE A 22 -5.04 15.83 -22.71
CA ILE A 22 -3.97 16.85 -22.72
C ILE A 22 -2.83 16.49 -23.67
N THR A 23 -2.30 15.27 -23.56
CA THR A 23 -1.16 14.83 -24.38
C THR A 23 -1.51 14.68 -25.87
N PRO A 24 -2.57 13.96 -26.30
CA PRO A 24 -2.89 13.87 -27.73
C PRO A 24 -3.25 15.24 -28.34
N LEU A 25 -3.95 16.11 -27.61
CA LEU A 25 -4.21 17.48 -28.08
C LEU A 25 -2.93 18.30 -28.19
N SER A 26 -1.98 18.13 -27.27
CA SER A 26 -0.68 18.79 -27.31
C SER A 26 0.15 18.33 -28.52
N ILE A 27 0.16 17.02 -28.82
CA ILE A 27 0.83 16.46 -30.00
C ILE A 27 0.19 17.04 -31.27
N PHE A 28 -1.13 17.05 -31.34
CA PHE A 28 -1.86 17.62 -32.48
C PHE A 28 -1.53 19.10 -32.68
N TYR A 29 -1.55 19.90 -31.61
CA TYR A 29 -1.24 21.32 -31.69
C TYR A 29 0.21 21.58 -32.11
N CYS A 30 1.17 20.81 -31.59
CA CYS A 30 2.56 20.88 -32.03
C CYS A 30 2.70 20.59 -33.52
N ALA A 31 2.03 19.55 -34.03
CA ALA A 31 2.06 19.19 -35.45
C ALA A 31 1.41 20.27 -36.33
N TYR A 32 0.26 20.79 -35.90
CA TYR A 32 -0.44 21.88 -36.60
C TYR A 32 0.42 23.15 -36.69
N SER A 33 1.10 23.52 -35.59
CA SER A 33 1.98 24.70 -35.56
C SER A 33 3.24 24.60 -36.41
N ILE A 34 3.58 23.43 -36.95
CA ILE A 34 4.62 23.30 -37.99
C ILE A 34 4.13 23.90 -39.31
N ALA A 35 2.84 23.70 -39.64
CA ALA A 35 2.23 24.22 -40.86
C ALA A 35 1.76 25.67 -40.71
N ASP A 36 1.21 26.03 -39.54
CA ASP A 36 0.68 27.37 -39.25
C ASP A 36 1.17 27.87 -37.87
N PRO A 37 2.38 28.47 -37.80
CA PRO A 37 2.97 28.93 -36.54
C PRO A 37 2.16 30.07 -35.90
N PRO A 38 1.92 30.04 -34.57
CA PRO A 38 1.15 31.09 -33.90
C PRO A 38 1.88 32.43 -33.91
N SER A 39 1.21 33.47 -34.40
CA SER A 39 1.73 34.84 -34.40
C SER A 39 1.53 35.57 -33.06
N SER A 40 0.44 35.27 -32.35
CA SER A 40 0.07 35.92 -31.08
C SER A 40 0.91 35.40 -29.89
N GLY A 41 1.08 36.25 -28.87
CA GLY A 41 1.77 35.86 -27.63
C GLY A 41 1.10 34.69 -26.91
N ALA A 42 -0.23 34.68 -26.86
CA ALA A 42 -1.01 33.59 -26.27
C ALA A 42 -0.83 32.27 -27.02
N GLY A 43 -0.82 32.30 -28.37
CA GLY A 43 -0.58 31.11 -29.18
C GLY A 43 0.83 30.54 -28.99
N LYS A 44 1.85 31.41 -28.88
CA LYS A 44 3.23 30.99 -28.57
C LYS A 44 3.36 30.36 -27.18
N ALA A 45 2.66 30.91 -26.18
CA ALA A 45 2.63 30.34 -24.84
C ALA A 45 1.94 28.96 -24.82
N LEU A 46 0.81 28.81 -25.52
CA LEU A 46 0.12 27.53 -25.69
C LEU A 46 1.02 26.51 -26.40
N LEU A 47 1.70 26.90 -27.48
CA LEU A 47 2.63 26.03 -28.19
C LEU A 47 3.75 25.56 -27.27
N THR A 48 4.33 26.47 -26.47
CA THR A 48 5.37 26.14 -25.50
C THR A 48 4.88 25.08 -24.51
N TRP A 49 3.66 25.23 -23.98
CA TRP A 49 3.05 24.25 -23.09
C TRP A 49 2.84 22.89 -23.79
N CYS A 50 2.30 22.89 -25.00
CA CYS A 50 2.09 21.67 -25.77
C CYS A 50 3.41 20.95 -26.12
N VAL A 51 4.49 21.70 -26.37
CA VAL A 51 5.82 21.14 -26.57
C VAL A 51 6.32 20.46 -25.30
N ILE A 52 6.12 21.06 -24.11
CA ILE A 52 6.49 20.46 -22.83
C ILE A 52 5.73 19.15 -22.60
N GLU A 53 4.41 19.14 -22.78
CA GLU A 53 3.57 17.94 -22.64
C GLU A 53 3.98 16.83 -23.61
N THR A 54 4.23 17.18 -24.87
CA THR A 54 4.66 16.24 -25.92
C THR A 54 6.04 15.67 -25.63
N ALA A 55 6.99 16.53 -25.27
CA ALA A 55 8.35 16.13 -24.91
C ALA A 55 8.35 15.25 -23.66
N PHE A 56 7.56 15.57 -22.64
CA PHE A 56 7.44 14.76 -21.44
C PHE A 56 6.93 13.35 -21.75
N TRP A 57 5.88 13.24 -22.58
CA TRP A 57 5.38 11.93 -23.01
C TRP A 57 6.45 11.13 -23.78
N LEU A 58 7.09 11.76 -24.77
CA LEU A 58 8.06 11.10 -25.66
C LEU A 58 9.37 10.73 -24.95
N LEU A 59 9.91 11.64 -24.13
CA LEU A 59 11.27 11.56 -23.56
C LEU A 59 11.29 11.02 -22.13
N VAL A 60 10.17 11.09 -21.40
CA VAL A 60 10.09 10.61 -20.01
C VAL A 60 9.18 9.38 -19.91
N TYR A 61 7.92 9.49 -20.33
CA TYR A 61 6.97 8.39 -20.15
C TYR A 61 7.31 7.16 -20.99
N LEU A 62 7.53 7.29 -22.30
CA LEU A 62 7.78 6.12 -23.16
C LEU A 62 9.04 5.33 -22.79
N PRO A 63 10.22 5.94 -22.55
CA PRO A 63 11.41 5.20 -22.15
C PRO A 63 11.23 4.51 -20.80
N ARG A 64 10.63 5.19 -19.82
CA ARG A 64 10.36 4.60 -18.51
C ARG A 64 9.34 3.48 -18.57
N LYS A 65 8.27 3.62 -19.37
CA LYS A 65 7.28 2.57 -19.57
C LYS A 65 7.94 1.28 -20.05
N ARG A 66 8.94 1.37 -20.93
CA ARG A 66 9.70 0.21 -21.41
C ARG A 66 10.64 -0.34 -20.33
N SER A 67 11.42 0.52 -19.69
CA SER A 67 12.39 0.14 -18.65
C SER A 67 11.72 -0.55 -17.45
N LEU A 68 10.56 -0.06 -17.02
CA LEU A 68 9.85 -0.57 -15.85
C LEU A 68 9.08 -1.88 -16.11
N GLN A 69 9.18 -2.47 -17.31
CA GLN A 69 8.68 -3.82 -17.56
C GLN A 69 9.66 -4.92 -17.16
N ALA A 70 10.92 -4.56 -16.85
CA ALA A 70 11.96 -5.50 -16.42
C ALA A 70 11.44 -6.43 -15.32
N SER A 71 11.87 -7.70 -15.35
CA SER A 71 11.40 -8.73 -14.42
C SER A 71 11.70 -8.36 -12.97
N ALA A 72 10.84 -8.85 -12.06
CA ALA A 72 11.07 -8.68 -10.63
C ALA A 72 12.34 -9.42 -10.21
N HIS A 73 13.03 -8.88 -9.21
CA HIS A 73 14.07 -9.61 -8.49
C HIS A 73 13.43 -10.30 -7.30
N HIS A 74 13.05 -11.57 -7.46
CA HIS A 74 12.39 -12.32 -6.41
C HIS A 74 13.32 -12.60 -5.22
N PRO A 75 12.77 -12.62 -3.98
CA PRO A 75 13.53 -13.04 -2.82
C PRO A 75 13.88 -14.55 -2.92
N PRO A 76 14.86 -15.02 -2.13
CA PRO A 76 15.15 -16.44 -2.01
C PRO A 76 13.86 -17.23 -1.76
N PRO A 77 13.61 -18.32 -2.52
CA PRO A 77 12.40 -19.11 -2.34
C PRO A 77 12.42 -19.79 -0.96
N LEU A 78 11.25 -19.90 -0.35
CA LEU A 78 11.04 -20.71 0.85
C LEU A 78 11.43 -22.16 0.56
N THR A 79 11.80 -22.93 1.58
CA THR A 79 11.99 -24.38 1.47
C THR A 79 10.69 -25.09 1.09
N CYS A 80 10.76 -26.32 0.58
CA CYS A 80 9.55 -27.08 0.24
C CYS A 80 8.61 -27.26 1.46
N GLU A 81 9.18 -27.56 2.63
CA GLU A 81 8.41 -27.73 3.87
C GLU A 81 7.69 -26.44 4.29
N GLU A 82 8.37 -25.30 4.23
CA GLU A 82 7.79 -23.98 4.51
C GLU A 82 6.69 -23.62 3.50
N ARG A 83 6.89 -23.90 2.20
CA ARG A 83 5.86 -23.67 1.17
C ARG A 83 4.62 -24.52 1.39
N LYS A 84 4.78 -25.80 1.73
CA LYS A 84 3.66 -26.68 2.08
C LYS A 84 2.93 -26.19 3.33
N SER A 85 3.65 -25.82 4.38
CA SER A 85 3.06 -25.24 5.59
C SER A 85 2.26 -23.98 5.27
N LEU A 86 2.83 -23.08 4.45
CA LEU A 86 2.15 -21.86 4.01
C LEU A 86 0.90 -22.17 3.18
N PHE A 87 0.97 -23.12 2.23
CA PHE A 87 -0.17 -23.54 1.43
C PHE A 87 -1.33 -24.03 2.30
N TRP A 88 -1.07 -24.95 3.24
CA TRP A 88 -2.10 -25.49 4.11
C TRP A 88 -2.65 -24.44 5.08
N LYS A 89 -1.79 -23.55 5.60
CA LYS A 89 -2.25 -22.40 6.40
C LYS A 89 -3.18 -21.48 5.60
N CYS A 90 -2.88 -21.22 4.33
CA CYS A 90 -3.78 -20.48 3.45
C CYS A 90 -5.09 -21.24 3.21
N TRP A 91 -4.99 -22.54 2.90
CA TRP A 91 -6.12 -23.43 2.63
C TRP A 91 -7.17 -23.40 3.75
N ASP A 92 -6.73 -23.46 5.01
CA ASP A 92 -7.60 -23.41 6.19
C ASP A 92 -8.39 -22.11 6.33
N HIS A 93 -7.87 -21.02 5.75
CA HIS A 93 -8.45 -19.68 5.86
C HIS A 93 -9.19 -19.23 4.59
N ILE A 94 -9.51 -20.14 3.67
CA ILE A 94 -10.33 -19.84 2.49
C ILE A 94 -11.83 -20.03 2.84
N PRO A 95 -12.61 -18.94 2.98
CA PRO A 95 -14.03 -19.05 3.32
C PRO A 95 -14.87 -19.55 2.14
N ASN A 96 -14.55 -19.12 0.92
CA ASN A 96 -15.30 -19.42 -0.30
C ASN A 96 -14.35 -19.94 -1.42
N PRO A 97 -14.27 -21.27 -1.61
CA PRO A 97 -13.36 -21.89 -2.58
C PRO A 97 -13.59 -21.50 -4.04
N GLU A 98 -14.85 -21.46 -4.49
CA GLU A 98 -15.17 -21.09 -5.89
C GLU A 98 -14.87 -19.61 -6.16
N TYR A 99 -15.16 -18.73 -5.21
CA TYR A 99 -14.77 -17.33 -5.29
C TYR A 99 -13.25 -17.16 -5.36
N TYR A 100 -12.52 -17.86 -4.48
CA TYR A 100 -11.06 -17.83 -4.43
C TYR A 100 -10.45 -18.18 -5.79
N VAL A 101 -10.84 -19.32 -6.36
CA VAL A 101 -10.33 -19.77 -7.66
C VAL A 101 -10.76 -18.81 -8.76
N SER A 102 -12.05 -18.48 -8.86
CA SER A 102 -12.54 -17.61 -9.94
C SER A 102 -11.82 -16.27 -9.97
N LYS A 103 -11.62 -15.62 -8.81
CA LYS A 103 -10.95 -14.30 -8.74
C LYS A 103 -9.46 -14.35 -9.03
N TRP A 104 -8.74 -15.34 -8.51
CA TRP A 104 -7.33 -15.53 -8.88
C TRP A 104 -7.15 -15.83 -10.37
N PHE A 105 -8.16 -16.39 -11.03
CA PHE A 105 -8.23 -16.59 -12.47
C PHE A 105 -9.07 -15.53 -13.21
N LEU A 106 -9.10 -14.29 -12.72
CA LEU A 106 -9.67 -13.13 -13.41
C LEU A 106 -11.17 -13.24 -13.74
N GLY A 107 -11.94 -13.90 -12.89
CA GLY A 107 -13.37 -14.15 -13.09
C GLY A 107 -13.66 -15.32 -14.03
N ALA A 108 -12.68 -16.19 -14.29
CA ALA A 108 -12.86 -17.38 -15.12
C ALA A 108 -13.97 -18.28 -14.58
N ARG A 109 -14.65 -18.98 -15.50
CA ARG A 109 -15.67 -19.97 -15.18
C ARG A 109 -15.00 -21.26 -14.66
N PRO A 110 -15.70 -22.03 -13.79
CA PRO A 110 -15.17 -23.25 -13.19
C PRO A 110 -14.51 -24.25 -14.15
N TYR A 111 -15.03 -24.40 -15.37
CA TYR A 111 -14.54 -25.35 -16.40
C TYR A 111 -13.37 -24.81 -17.23
N GLU A 112 -13.07 -23.51 -17.16
CA GLU A 112 -11.95 -22.89 -17.87
C GLU A 112 -10.64 -23.04 -17.11
N VAL A 113 -10.72 -23.27 -15.80
CA VAL A 113 -9.59 -23.52 -14.91
C VAL A 113 -9.32 -25.02 -14.88
N ARG A 114 -8.17 -25.42 -15.45
CA ARG A 114 -7.70 -26.81 -15.46
C ARG A 114 -6.44 -26.98 -14.62
N ARG A 115 -6.00 -28.22 -14.43
CA ARG A 115 -4.88 -28.56 -13.54
C ARG A 115 -3.63 -27.74 -13.86
N ASP A 116 -3.29 -27.55 -15.13
CA ASP A 116 -2.08 -26.79 -15.51
C ASP A 116 -2.23 -25.28 -15.28
N ASN A 117 -3.46 -24.74 -15.23
CA ASN A 117 -3.68 -23.34 -14.81
C ASN A 117 -3.37 -23.18 -13.32
N VAL A 118 -3.81 -24.13 -12.49
CA VAL A 118 -3.54 -24.14 -11.04
C VAL A 118 -2.05 -24.34 -10.75
N LYS A 119 -1.37 -25.24 -11.47
CA LYS A 119 0.09 -25.41 -11.36
C LYS A 119 0.84 -24.13 -11.71
N ASP A 120 0.50 -23.48 -12.82
CA ASP A 120 1.10 -22.20 -13.20
C ASP A 120 0.91 -21.12 -12.14
N PHE A 121 -0.26 -21.10 -11.50
CA PHE A 121 -0.55 -20.16 -10.42
C PHE A 121 0.35 -20.41 -9.21
N PHE A 122 0.49 -21.66 -8.74
CA PHE A 122 1.33 -21.96 -7.58
C PHE A 122 2.83 -21.92 -7.86
N ARG A 123 3.27 -22.17 -9.10
CA ARG A 123 4.66 -21.89 -9.50
C ARG A 123 5.02 -20.41 -9.29
N TRP A 124 4.09 -19.52 -9.62
CA TRP A 124 4.27 -18.11 -9.31
C TRP A 124 4.13 -17.84 -7.80
N ALA A 125 3.01 -18.27 -7.21
CA ALA A 125 2.62 -17.85 -5.87
C ALA A 125 3.56 -18.36 -4.77
N LEU A 126 4.07 -19.59 -4.88
CA LEU A 126 4.87 -20.24 -3.82
C LEU A 126 6.32 -20.44 -4.23
N LEU A 127 6.61 -20.67 -5.51
CA LEU A 127 7.97 -20.94 -5.99
C LEU A 127 8.68 -19.69 -6.55
N ASN A 128 8.00 -18.54 -6.61
CA ASN A 128 8.54 -17.28 -7.15
C ASN A 128 9.01 -17.38 -8.63
N ARG A 129 8.48 -18.33 -9.41
CA ARG A 129 8.94 -18.56 -10.79
C ARG A 129 8.02 -17.95 -11.84
N GLY A 130 8.65 -17.41 -12.89
CA GLY A 130 7.99 -16.90 -14.09
C GLY A 130 8.01 -17.88 -15.27
N ASN A 131 7.36 -17.51 -16.37
CA ASN A 131 7.30 -18.35 -17.58
C ASN A 131 8.68 -18.55 -18.24
N ASP A 132 9.59 -17.58 -18.13
CA ASP A 132 10.89 -17.61 -18.81
C ASP A 132 11.88 -18.60 -18.17
N GLU A 133 11.65 -18.97 -16.91
CA GLU A 133 12.48 -19.91 -16.13
C GLU A 133 12.13 -21.39 -16.41
N LEU A 134 11.06 -21.65 -17.17
CA LEU A 134 10.62 -22.98 -17.59
C LEU A 134 11.53 -23.62 -18.66
N LYS A 135 12.57 -22.91 -19.13
CA LYS A 135 13.53 -23.42 -20.12
C LYS A 135 14.58 -24.38 -19.52
N GLY A 136 14.59 -24.56 -18.20
CA GLY A 136 15.30 -25.65 -17.53
C GLY A 136 14.35 -26.81 -17.21
N GLN A 137 14.84 -28.06 -17.23
CA GLN A 137 14.06 -29.23 -16.85
C GLN A 137 13.41 -29.02 -15.47
N ALA A 138 12.07 -29.04 -15.42
CA ALA A 138 11.33 -29.20 -14.18
C ALA A 138 11.85 -30.48 -13.48
N ARG A 139 12.37 -30.32 -12.27
CA ARG A 139 12.80 -31.45 -11.44
C ARG A 139 11.55 -32.21 -11.00
N GLY A 140 11.56 -33.54 -11.03
CA GLY A 140 10.40 -34.36 -10.68
C GLY A 140 9.74 -33.97 -9.35
N GLU A 141 10.55 -33.58 -8.36
CA GLU A 141 10.12 -33.11 -7.04
C GLU A 141 9.21 -31.86 -7.09
N GLU A 142 9.50 -30.89 -7.97
CA GLU A 142 8.67 -29.69 -8.11
C GLU A 142 7.30 -30.03 -8.71
N GLU A 143 7.28 -30.94 -9.69
CA GLU A 143 6.04 -31.36 -10.31
C GLU A 143 5.17 -32.16 -9.32
N GLU A 144 5.79 -32.98 -8.47
CA GLU A 144 5.10 -33.67 -7.36
C GLU A 144 4.49 -32.68 -6.36
N GLU A 145 5.25 -31.68 -5.92
CA GLU A 145 4.77 -30.63 -5.02
C GLU A 145 3.60 -29.83 -5.63
N LEU A 146 3.69 -29.46 -6.92
CA LEU A 146 2.60 -28.76 -7.60
C LEU A 146 1.36 -29.62 -7.77
N ASN A 147 1.51 -30.93 -8.01
CA ASN A 147 0.38 -31.85 -8.05
C ASN A 147 -0.34 -31.90 -6.70
N GLU A 148 0.40 -31.93 -5.59
CA GLU A 148 -0.18 -31.87 -4.23
C GLU A 148 -1.03 -30.62 -4.03
N TYR A 149 -0.56 -29.44 -4.46
CA TYR A 149 -1.34 -28.21 -4.37
C TYR A 149 -2.61 -28.24 -5.22
N VAL A 150 -2.53 -28.78 -6.44
CA VAL A 150 -3.71 -28.93 -7.31
C VAL A 150 -4.74 -29.86 -6.66
N ASP A 151 -4.30 -30.95 -6.06
CA ASP A 151 -5.16 -31.91 -5.37
C ASP A 151 -5.78 -31.30 -4.10
N GLY A 152 -5.03 -30.45 -3.40
CA GLY A 152 -5.56 -29.63 -2.29
C GLY A 152 -6.67 -28.67 -2.74
N ILE A 153 -6.50 -27.98 -3.86
CA ILE A 153 -7.55 -27.12 -4.44
C ILE A 153 -8.76 -27.95 -4.91
N GLN A 154 -8.51 -29.09 -5.57
CA GLN A 154 -9.57 -29.99 -6.00
C GLN A 154 -10.43 -30.47 -4.82
N THR A 155 -9.77 -30.86 -3.73
CA THR A 155 -10.40 -31.28 -2.47
C THR A 155 -11.23 -30.15 -1.88
N MET A 156 -10.68 -28.94 -1.84
CA MET A 156 -11.37 -27.74 -1.34
C MET A 156 -12.65 -27.41 -2.12
N LEU A 157 -12.60 -27.57 -3.45
CA LEU A 157 -13.72 -27.30 -4.34
C LEU A 157 -14.79 -28.40 -4.30
N GLY A 158 -14.46 -29.61 -3.81
CA GLY A 158 -15.36 -30.76 -3.83
C GLY A 158 -15.71 -31.27 -5.23
N ARG A 159 -14.91 -30.93 -6.26
CA ARG A 159 -15.10 -31.38 -7.65
C ARG A 159 -13.77 -31.67 -8.34
N THR A 160 -13.79 -32.53 -9.35
CA THR A 160 -12.61 -32.81 -10.17
C THR A 160 -12.21 -31.59 -11.01
N ILE A 161 -10.90 -31.31 -11.08
CA ILE A 161 -10.33 -30.32 -12.00
C ILE A 161 -9.82 -31.07 -13.22
N GLU A 162 -10.36 -30.74 -14.40
CA GLU A 162 -10.03 -31.41 -15.66
C GLU A 162 -8.53 -31.32 -15.99
N PRO A 163 -7.94 -32.37 -16.60
CA PRO A 163 -6.53 -32.40 -16.97
C PRO A 163 -6.19 -31.43 -18.11
N GLY A 164 -4.92 -31.07 -18.19
CA GLY A 164 -4.35 -30.21 -19.23
C GLY A 164 -4.50 -28.72 -18.93
N LYS A 165 -4.34 -27.91 -19.98
CA LYS A 165 -4.38 -26.45 -19.93
C LYS A 165 -5.70 -25.90 -20.44
N GLY A 166 -6.38 -25.13 -19.61
CA GLY A 166 -7.57 -24.38 -19.99
C GLY A 166 -7.26 -22.93 -20.39
N ASN A 167 -8.29 -22.21 -20.85
CA ASN A 167 -8.18 -20.84 -21.36
C ASN A 167 -8.06 -19.76 -20.26
N ALA A 168 -8.27 -20.13 -18.99
CA ALA A 168 -8.20 -19.20 -17.88
C ALA A 168 -6.78 -18.63 -17.68
N LYS A 169 -6.69 -17.33 -17.40
CA LYS A 169 -5.44 -16.64 -17.07
C LYS A 169 -5.39 -16.37 -15.57
N GLY A 170 -4.32 -16.79 -14.91
CA GLY A 170 -4.07 -16.46 -13.51
C GLY A 170 -3.53 -15.04 -13.37
N LEU A 171 -3.91 -14.36 -12.29
CA LEU A 171 -3.34 -13.08 -11.86
C LEU A 171 -2.01 -13.35 -11.14
N ARG A 172 -0.88 -12.95 -11.75
CA ARG A 172 0.48 -13.21 -11.25
C ARG A 172 1.29 -11.91 -11.22
N LEU A 173 1.11 -11.13 -10.16
CA LEU A 173 1.58 -9.73 -10.07
C LEU A 173 3.06 -9.54 -10.43
N THR A 174 3.95 -10.37 -9.90
CA THR A 174 5.41 -10.21 -10.06
C THR A 174 5.97 -10.67 -11.41
N VAL A 175 5.12 -11.23 -12.26
CA VAL A 175 5.49 -11.80 -13.57
C VAL A 175 4.69 -11.17 -14.71
N ASP A 176 3.43 -10.85 -14.48
CA ASP A 176 2.56 -10.24 -15.50
C ASP A 176 3.03 -8.81 -15.86
N GLU A 177 2.49 -8.27 -16.96
CA GLU A 177 2.80 -6.93 -17.44
C GLU A 177 2.48 -5.85 -16.38
N VAL A 178 3.39 -4.89 -16.22
CA VAL A 178 3.13 -3.74 -15.35
C VAL A 178 2.09 -2.83 -16.02
N LYS A 179 0.85 -2.88 -15.54
CA LYS A 179 -0.26 -2.07 -16.04
C LYS A 179 -0.14 -0.60 -15.61
N MET A 180 0.57 0.20 -16.41
CA MET A 180 0.70 1.63 -16.18
C MET A 180 0.05 2.49 -17.26
N GLN A 181 -0.55 3.60 -16.86
CA GLN A 181 -1.15 4.58 -17.75
C GLN A 181 -0.38 5.90 -17.72
N HIS A 182 -0.35 6.61 -18.85
CA HIS A 182 0.30 7.92 -18.93
C HIS A 182 -0.39 8.94 -18.02
N ARG A 183 0.41 9.79 -17.38
CA ARG A 183 -0.04 11.00 -16.69
C ARG A 183 0.61 12.20 -17.38
N PRO A 184 -0.18 13.20 -17.82
CA PRO A 184 0.37 14.39 -18.46
C PRO A 184 1.31 15.13 -17.50
N PHE A 185 2.20 15.96 -18.03
CA PHE A 185 3.08 16.80 -17.22
C PHE A 185 2.27 17.64 -16.22
N LEU A 186 1.09 18.13 -16.61
CA LEU A 186 0.15 18.83 -15.73
C LEU A 186 -0.16 18.07 -14.44
N TRP A 187 -0.35 16.75 -14.50
CA TRP A 187 -0.66 15.94 -13.32
C TRP A 187 0.46 16.02 -12.29
N TYR A 188 1.72 15.93 -12.75
CA TYR A 188 2.87 16.05 -11.87
C TYR A 188 3.02 17.48 -11.32
N MET A 189 2.56 18.51 -12.02
CA MET A 189 2.49 19.88 -11.47
C MET A 189 1.40 20.01 -10.39
N ILE A 190 0.30 19.27 -10.50
CA ILE A 190 -0.71 19.19 -9.43
C ILE A 190 -0.10 18.50 -8.20
N VAL A 191 0.62 17.38 -8.39
CA VAL A 191 1.32 16.68 -7.28
C VAL A 191 2.34 17.61 -6.61
N LEU A 192 3.10 18.39 -7.39
CA LEU A 192 4.04 19.41 -6.88
C LEU A 192 3.32 20.42 -5.96
N LEU A 193 2.20 20.97 -6.45
CA LEU A 193 1.43 21.97 -5.72
C LEU A 193 0.88 21.39 -4.41
N VAL A 194 0.23 20.22 -4.47
CA VAL A 194 -0.37 19.55 -3.29
C VAL A 194 0.70 19.20 -2.26
N ASP A 195 1.84 18.65 -2.67
CA ASP A 195 2.97 18.37 -1.76
C ASP A 195 3.51 19.64 -1.13
N THR A 196 3.64 20.73 -1.89
CA THR A 196 4.16 22.01 -1.37
C THR A 196 3.21 22.61 -0.33
N LEU A 197 1.90 22.59 -0.60
CA LEU A 197 0.88 23.04 0.36
C LEU A 197 0.84 22.15 1.61
N THR A 198 0.95 20.83 1.43
CA THR A 198 1.02 19.87 2.54
C THR A 198 2.26 20.12 3.40
N ALA A 199 3.41 20.36 2.76
CA ALA A 199 4.66 20.67 3.45
C ALA A 199 4.58 21.99 4.23
N ALA A 200 3.98 23.02 3.64
CA ALA A 200 3.74 24.29 4.33
C ALA A 200 2.81 24.10 5.54
N TYR A 201 1.73 23.33 5.39
CA TYR A 201 0.82 23.00 6.48
C TYR A 201 1.52 22.22 7.61
N LEU A 202 2.27 21.17 7.29
CA LEU A 202 3.02 20.39 8.29
C LEU A 202 4.06 21.27 9.01
N ARG A 203 4.79 22.10 8.26
CA ARG A 203 5.76 23.04 8.84
C ARG A 203 5.11 24.05 9.78
N TYR A 204 3.96 24.60 9.40
CA TYR A 204 3.16 25.50 10.22
C TYR A 204 2.71 24.82 11.53
N ASN A 205 2.39 23.53 11.48
CA ASN A 205 2.02 22.72 12.65
C ASN A 205 3.24 22.09 13.36
N GLY A 206 4.43 22.66 13.20
CA GLY A 206 5.63 22.32 13.97
C GLY A 206 6.34 21.03 13.55
N PHE A 207 5.96 20.42 12.43
CA PHE A 207 6.75 19.34 11.84
C PHE A 207 7.97 19.90 11.10
N ILE A 208 9.06 19.14 11.13
CA ILE A 208 10.33 19.47 10.51
C ILE A 208 10.66 18.38 9.51
N LEU A 209 10.84 18.75 8.25
CA LEU A 209 11.23 17.81 7.20
C LEU A 209 12.71 17.43 7.35
N HIS A 210 12.99 16.14 7.48
CA HIS A 210 14.31 15.53 7.34
C HIS A 210 14.42 14.94 5.94
N ARG A 211 15.22 15.59 5.08
CA ARG A 211 15.35 15.20 3.68
C ARG A 211 16.46 14.18 3.45
N THR A 212 16.35 13.44 2.37
CA THR A 212 17.44 12.60 1.83
C THR A 212 18.59 13.47 1.28
N PRO A 213 19.77 12.87 0.96
CA PRO A 213 20.84 13.58 0.28
C PRO A 213 20.35 14.25 -1.02
N PHE A 214 20.92 15.40 -1.38
CA PHE A 214 20.45 16.20 -2.52
C PHE A 214 20.42 15.42 -3.84
N ARG A 215 21.37 14.49 -4.06
CA ARG A 215 21.37 13.63 -5.25
C ARG A 215 20.08 12.81 -5.35
N SER A 216 19.63 12.20 -4.25
CA SER A 216 18.38 11.46 -4.18
C SER A 216 17.18 12.40 -4.34
N THR A 217 17.18 13.56 -3.66
CA THR A 217 16.13 14.58 -3.80
C THR A 217 15.93 15.05 -5.24
N LEU A 218 17.02 15.26 -6.01
CA LEU A 218 16.98 15.70 -7.40
C LEU A 218 16.53 14.60 -8.38
N SER A 219 16.60 13.33 -7.97
CA SER A 219 16.10 12.21 -8.77
C SER A 219 14.58 12.02 -8.71
N ILE A 220 13.91 12.76 -7.82
CA ILE A 220 12.46 12.70 -7.62
C ILE A 220 11.79 13.77 -8.49
N PHE A 221 10.85 13.35 -9.33
CA PHE A 221 10.02 14.23 -10.13
C PHE A 221 8.52 14.05 -9.79
N PRO A 222 7.75 15.13 -9.59
CA PRO A 222 8.20 16.54 -9.56
C PRO A 222 9.14 16.81 -8.37
N PRO A 223 9.98 17.87 -8.43
CA PRO A 223 10.90 18.19 -7.33
C PRO A 223 10.15 18.52 -6.04
N ARG A 224 10.73 18.25 -4.89
CA ARG A 224 10.13 18.57 -3.58
C ARG A 224 10.64 19.90 -3.06
N LEU A 225 9.86 20.97 -3.25
CA LEU A 225 10.31 22.33 -2.92
C LEU A 225 10.76 22.47 -1.46
N ALA A 226 10.03 21.87 -0.53
CA ALA A 226 10.37 21.87 0.90
C ALA A 226 11.78 21.29 1.21
N SER A 227 12.26 20.36 0.38
CA SER A 227 13.60 19.78 0.54
C SER A 227 14.73 20.77 0.27
N PHE A 228 14.49 21.86 -0.47
CA PHE A 228 15.51 22.89 -0.68
C PHE A 228 15.63 23.88 0.48
N PHE A 229 14.61 23.96 1.34
CA PHE A 229 14.55 24.91 2.45
C PHE A 229 14.91 24.29 3.81
N THR A 230 14.83 22.97 3.95
CA THR A 230 15.25 22.30 5.19
C THR A 230 16.76 22.07 5.26
N ARG A 231 17.33 22.33 6.44
CA ARG A 231 18.72 22.00 6.78
C ARG A 231 18.85 20.60 7.39
N GLN A 232 17.75 20.01 7.84
CA GLN A 232 17.75 18.71 8.50
C GLN A 232 17.92 17.59 7.49
N LYS A 233 18.84 16.68 7.78
CA LYS A 233 19.11 15.50 6.95
C LYS A 233 18.55 14.26 7.63
N SER A 234 17.99 13.38 6.83
CA SER A 234 17.65 12.03 7.25
C SER A 234 18.95 11.22 7.45
N PRO A 235 19.04 10.39 8.50
CA PRO A 235 20.11 9.39 8.62
C PRO A 235 19.94 8.26 7.59
N ALA A 236 18.71 8.08 7.10
CA ALA A 236 18.36 7.18 6.02
C ALA A 236 18.69 7.81 4.66
N ARG A 237 19.23 7.00 3.74
CA ARG A 237 19.70 7.46 2.43
C ARG A 237 18.54 7.76 1.47
N ASP A 238 17.46 7.00 1.58
CA ASP A 238 16.38 6.96 0.58
C ASP A 238 15.01 7.30 1.17
N ILE A 239 14.87 7.27 2.50
CA ILE A 239 13.63 7.65 3.20
C ILE A 239 13.76 9.05 3.81
N SER A 240 12.91 9.97 3.34
CA SER A 240 12.63 11.23 4.03
C SER A 240 11.50 11.05 5.04
N TYR A 241 11.45 11.90 6.06
CA TYR A 241 10.39 11.88 7.05
C TYR A 241 10.12 13.28 7.60
N TRP A 242 8.90 13.48 8.12
CA TRP A 242 8.54 14.64 8.90
C TRP A 242 8.62 14.29 10.38
N TYR A 243 9.23 15.18 11.15
CA TYR A 243 9.42 15.01 12.58
C TYR A 243 8.78 16.14 13.36
N ARG A 244 7.85 15.80 14.24
CA ARG A 244 7.39 16.69 15.31
C ARG A 244 8.11 16.31 16.60
N PRO A 245 8.80 17.25 17.28
CA PRO A 245 9.59 16.96 18.47
C PRO A 245 8.81 16.21 19.56
N HIS A 246 9.47 15.24 20.18
CA HIS A 246 8.98 14.59 21.39
C HIS A 246 9.60 15.26 22.61
N THR A 247 8.77 15.70 23.55
CA THR A 247 9.25 16.28 24.83
C THR A 247 8.65 15.62 26.06
N SER A 248 7.65 14.76 25.87
CA SER A 248 7.11 13.92 26.93
C SER A 248 8.17 12.98 27.51
N LYS A 249 8.10 12.78 28.83
CA LYS A 249 9.02 11.89 29.57
C LYS A 249 8.41 10.55 29.93
N THR A 250 7.07 10.47 29.91
CA THR A 250 6.33 9.31 30.39
C THR A 250 5.55 8.59 29.29
N ARG A 251 5.50 9.14 28.07
CA ARG A 251 4.70 8.61 26.97
C ARG A 251 5.55 8.24 25.78
N LEU A 252 5.10 7.24 25.03
CA LEU A 252 5.79 6.77 23.84
C LEU A 252 5.59 7.73 22.65
N PRO A 253 6.63 7.99 21.84
CA PRO A 253 6.47 8.71 20.58
C PRO A 253 5.78 7.84 19.52
N VAL A 254 5.30 8.47 18.45
CA VAL A 254 4.54 7.82 17.38
C VAL A 254 5.37 7.69 16.11
N LEU A 255 5.39 6.50 15.53
CA LEU A 255 5.84 6.25 14.15
C LEU A 255 4.62 6.09 13.24
N PHE A 256 4.46 6.97 12.27
CA PHE A 256 3.40 6.92 11.28
C PHE A 256 3.91 6.49 9.90
N ILE A 257 3.25 5.50 9.29
CA ILE A 257 3.59 4.96 7.97
C ILE A 257 2.38 5.05 7.04
N HIS A 258 2.50 5.84 5.98
CA HIS A 258 1.39 6.13 5.09
C HIS A 258 1.14 5.05 4.03
N GLY A 259 -0.09 5.03 3.50
CA GLY A 259 -0.49 4.24 2.33
C GLY A 259 -0.28 4.97 1.00
N ILE A 260 -0.73 4.36 -0.10
CA ILE A 260 -0.63 4.96 -1.44
C ILE A 260 -1.48 6.24 -1.51
N SER A 261 -0.85 7.39 -1.75
CA SER A 261 -1.50 8.73 -1.80
C SER A 261 -0.54 9.77 -2.37
N MET A 262 -0.91 11.06 -2.42
CA MET A 262 0.04 12.16 -2.70
C MET A 262 0.94 12.45 -1.48
N GLY A 263 1.76 11.47 -1.08
CA GLY A 263 2.55 11.54 0.16
C GLY A 263 1.66 11.71 1.38
N LEU A 264 2.02 12.61 2.30
CA LEU A 264 1.29 12.82 3.56
C LEU A 264 0.00 13.64 3.45
N TYR A 265 -0.41 14.09 2.25
CA TYR A 265 -1.59 14.95 2.07
C TYR A 265 -2.84 14.42 2.79
N SER A 266 -3.17 13.14 2.60
CA SER A 266 -4.37 12.51 3.17
C SER A 266 -4.35 12.42 4.71
N TYR A 267 -3.20 12.62 5.35
CA TYR A 267 -3.01 12.40 6.79
C TYR A 267 -2.60 13.66 7.53
N ALA A 268 -2.24 14.75 6.84
CA ALA A 268 -1.65 15.94 7.45
C ALA A 268 -2.52 16.52 8.58
N GLN A 269 -3.84 16.57 8.37
CA GLN A 269 -4.79 17.00 9.40
C GLN A 269 -4.84 16.03 10.58
N PHE A 270 -4.92 14.72 10.32
CA PHE A 270 -4.91 13.69 11.35
C PHE A 270 -3.66 13.74 12.21
N LEU A 271 -2.47 13.81 11.61
CA LEU A 271 -1.19 13.92 12.32
C LEU A 271 -1.13 15.14 13.23
N THR A 272 -1.71 16.25 12.78
CA THR A 272 -1.79 17.48 13.58
C THR A 272 -2.78 17.34 14.74
N GLU A 273 -3.94 16.70 14.51
CA GLU A 273 -4.98 16.48 15.52
C GLU A 273 -4.57 15.49 16.63
N ILE A 274 -3.63 14.58 16.36
CA ILE A 274 -3.03 13.72 17.41
C ILE A 274 -2.42 14.58 18.52
N THR A 275 -1.69 15.64 18.17
CA THR A 275 -0.99 16.49 19.15
C THR A 275 -1.82 17.65 19.66
N LYS A 276 -2.61 18.33 18.81
CA LYS A 276 -3.45 19.46 19.26
C LYS A 276 -4.59 19.06 20.19
N GLY A 277 -5.06 17.81 20.08
CA GLY A 277 -6.11 17.26 20.94
C GLY A 277 -5.60 16.61 22.23
N ASP A 278 -4.32 16.77 22.56
CA ASP A 278 -3.71 16.13 23.72
C ASP A 278 -3.84 17.01 24.97
N ALA A 279 -4.76 16.62 25.87
CA ALA A 279 -5.01 17.34 27.11
C ALA A 279 -3.85 17.23 28.13
N ILE A 280 -2.98 16.23 28.00
CA ILE A 280 -1.90 15.93 28.94
C ILE A 280 -0.61 16.72 28.57
N SER A 281 -0.52 17.19 27.33
CA SER A 281 0.64 17.94 26.82
C SER A 281 1.13 19.09 27.71
N PRO A 282 0.27 19.92 28.33
CA PRO A 282 0.73 21.00 29.19
C PRO A 282 1.52 20.55 30.43
N GLU A 283 1.28 19.34 30.92
CA GLU A 283 1.86 18.82 32.16
C GLU A 283 3.09 17.94 31.89
N ASP A 284 3.01 17.05 30.90
CA ASP A 284 4.04 16.04 30.64
C ASP A 284 4.95 16.40 29.45
N GLY A 285 4.56 17.34 28.58
CA GLY A 285 5.23 17.63 27.31
C GLY A 285 4.55 16.95 26.12
N GLU A 286 5.00 17.21 24.90
CA GLU A 286 4.34 16.76 23.67
C GLU A 286 4.74 15.33 23.25
N VAL A 287 3.77 14.55 22.78
CA VAL A 287 4.01 13.29 22.06
C VAL A 287 4.58 13.62 20.68
N GLY A 288 5.82 13.16 20.42
CA GLY A 288 6.47 13.39 19.13
C GLY A 288 5.99 12.42 18.08
N ILE A 289 6.11 12.83 16.82
CA ILE A 289 5.64 12.05 15.67
C ILE A 289 6.71 12.02 14.59
N ILE A 290 7.09 10.83 14.18
CA ILE A 290 7.84 10.58 12.94
C ILE A 290 6.84 10.10 11.90
N ALA A 291 6.60 10.89 10.85
CA ALA A 291 5.79 10.47 9.71
C ALA A 291 6.72 10.18 8.53
N LEU A 292 6.86 8.90 8.17
CA LEU A 292 7.67 8.49 7.03
C LEU A 292 7.05 8.98 5.72
N GLU A 293 7.89 9.21 4.71
CA GLU A 293 7.45 9.49 3.35
C GLU A 293 8.14 8.58 2.34
N ILE A 294 7.34 7.67 1.77
CA ILE A 294 7.75 6.62 0.85
C ILE A 294 7.43 7.08 -0.57
N MET A 295 8.44 7.61 -1.26
CA MET A 295 8.29 8.25 -2.58
C MET A 295 7.67 7.37 -3.67
N PRO A 296 8.01 6.06 -3.80
CA PRO A 296 7.49 5.21 -4.87
C PRO A 296 5.97 4.99 -4.84
N ILE A 297 5.34 5.17 -3.67
CA ILE A 297 3.89 5.10 -3.49
C ILE A 297 3.23 6.49 -3.36
N SER A 298 3.97 7.55 -3.72
CA SER A 298 3.56 8.95 -3.53
C SER A 298 3.17 9.68 -4.84
N PHE A 299 2.80 8.95 -5.89
CA PHE A 299 2.48 9.46 -7.25
C PHE A 299 3.60 10.32 -7.87
N ARG A 300 4.83 9.85 -7.72
CA ARG A 300 6.05 10.52 -8.19
C ARG A 300 6.83 9.59 -9.11
N ILE A 301 7.60 10.18 -10.02
CA ILE A 301 8.64 9.48 -10.77
C ILE A 301 9.89 9.47 -9.88
N THR A 302 10.38 8.28 -9.53
CA THR A 302 11.50 8.08 -8.59
C THR A 302 12.21 6.75 -8.89
N GLY A 303 13.22 6.40 -8.09
CA GLY A 303 13.75 5.04 -8.01
C GLY A 303 12.70 4.05 -7.47
N PRO A 304 12.94 2.73 -7.60
CA PRO A 304 12.05 1.70 -7.10
C PRO A 304 11.93 1.75 -5.56
N ILE A 305 10.92 1.07 -5.02
CA ILE A 305 10.87 0.82 -3.58
C ILE A 305 12.03 -0.08 -3.17
N LEU A 306 12.52 0.14 -1.95
CA LEU A 306 13.58 -0.63 -1.33
C LEU A 306 13.07 -2.04 -0.99
N ASP A 307 14.01 -2.98 -0.85
CA ASP A 307 13.70 -4.30 -0.29
C ASP A 307 13.37 -4.22 1.21
N ARG A 308 12.86 -5.33 1.73
CA ARG A 308 12.39 -5.46 3.11
C ARG A 308 13.48 -5.09 4.13
N GLU A 309 14.65 -5.69 3.99
CA GLU A 309 15.77 -5.52 4.91
C GLU A 309 16.27 -4.07 4.94
N GLU A 310 16.39 -3.44 3.77
CA GLU A 310 16.84 -2.06 3.66
C GLU A 310 15.79 -1.06 4.19
N ILE A 311 14.49 -1.31 4.00
CA ILE A 311 13.44 -0.52 4.65
C ILE A 311 13.60 -0.57 6.17
N CYS A 312 13.68 -1.77 6.76
CA CYS A 312 13.80 -1.93 8.22
C CYS A 312 15.08 -1.30 8.76
N ARG A 313 16.21 -1.44 8.06
CA ARG A 313 17.47 -0.81 8.42
C ARG A 313 17.37 0.72 8.40
N GLN A 314 16.77 1.30 7.35
CA GLN A 314 16.61 2.75 7.24
C GLN A 314 15.62 3.32 8.26
N VAL A 315 14.52 2.61 8.55
CA VAL A 315 13.57 3.00 9.60
C VAL A 315 14.23 2.93 10.98
N SER A 316 14.97 1.86 11.28
CA SER A 316 15.72 1.75 12.55
C SER A 316 16.68 2.93 12.74
N ALA A 317 17.45 3.29 11.70
CA ALA A 317 18.35 4.44 11.75
C ALA A 317 17.62 5.78 11.98
N ILE A 318 16.40 5.93 11.46
CA ILE A 318 15.56 7.11 11.73
C ILE A 318 15.12 7.15 13.20
N LEU A 319 14.71 6.02 13.76
CA LEU A 319 14.34 5.92 15.19
C LEU A 319 15.55 6.19 16.10
N ASP A 320 16.70 5.58 15.81
CA ASP A 320 17.95 5.76 16.55
C ASP A 320 18.39 7.22 16.59
N ARG A 321 18.25 7.92 15.46
CA ARG A 321 18.59 9.34 15.35
C ARG A 321 17.78 10.24 16.29
N GLN A 322 16.56 9.84 16.62
CA GLN A 322 15.70 10.57 17.56
C GLN A 322 15.74 10.01 18.98
N GLY A 323 16.51 8.92 19.21
CA GLY A 323 16.57 8.24 20.50
C GLY A 323 15.27 7.51 20.85
N PHE A 324 14.55 6.98 19.86
CA PHE A 324 13.29 6.29 20.08
C PHE A 324 13.52 4.79 20.16
N ASP A 325 13.64 4.28 21.39
CA ASP A 325 13.82 2.85 21.66
C ASP A 325 12.50 2.07 21.57
N LYS A 326 11.37 2.75 21.78
CA LYS A 326 10.03 2.17 21.67
C LYS A 326 9.07 3.20 21.10
N VAL A 327 8.19 2.78 20.19
CA VAL A 327 7.20 3.67 19.55
C VAL A 327 5.80 3.06 19.51
N VAL A 328 4.77 3.90 19.57
CA VAL A 328 3.45 3.51 19.06
C VAL A 328 3.51 3.56 17.54
N LEU A 329 3.20 2.45 16.88
CA LEU A 329 3.16 2.42 15.42
C LEU A 329 1.73 2.65 14.93
N ALA A 330 1.55 3.61 14.03
CA ALA A 330 0.32 3.80 13.28
C ALA A 330 0.60 3.64 11.79
N SER A 331 -0.14 2.79 11.09
CA SER A 331 0.06 2.62 9.65
C SER A 331 -1.26 2.48 8.91
N HIS A 332 -1.29 2.93 7.66
CA HIS A 332 -2.47 2.87 6.82
C HIS A 332 -2.22 2.10 5.52
N SER A 333 -3.13 1.22 5.13
CA SER A 333 -3.14 0.56 3.81
C SER A 333 -1.77 -0.06 3.49
N TYR A 334 -1.11 0.33 2.39
CA TYR A 334 0.25 -0.13 2.04
C TYR A 334 1.27 0.04 3.18
N GLY A 335 1.11 1.03 4.05
CA GLY A 335 1.95 1.19 5.24
C GLY A 335 1.96 -0.05 6.14
N SER A 336 0.87 -0.84 6.15
CA SER A 336 0.83 -2.09 6.90
C SER A 336 1.78 -3.17 6.35
N VAL A 337 2.20 -3.08 5.08
CA VAL A 337 3.25 -3.94 4.51
C VAL A 337 4.60 -3.65 5.17
N ILE A 338 4.94 -2.37 5.29
CA ILE A 338 6.17 -1.95 5.98
C ILE A 338 6.09 -2.33 7.46
N THR A 339 4.91 -2.20 8.07
CA THR A 339 4.69 -2.69 9.44
C THR A 339 4.97 -4.19 9.57
N THR A 340 4.45 -5.02 8.67
CA THR A 340 4.75 -6.45 8.64
C THR A 340 6.27 -6.70 8.60
N HIS A 341 6.97 -5.99 7.72
CA HIS A 341 8.43 -6.09 7.59
C HIS A 341 9.17 -5.72 8.88
N LEU A 342 8.74 -4.64 9.55
CA LEU A 342 9.33 -4.22 10.82
C LEU A 342 9.11 -5.23 11.94
N LEU A 343 7.96 -5.92 11.95
CA LEU A 343 7.64 -6.95 12.95
C LEU A 343 8.39 -8.26 12.70
N GLN A 344 8.69 -8.59 11.44
CA GLN A 344 9.39 -9.83 11.06
C GLN A 344 10.91 -9.74 11.26
N ILE A 345 11.47 -8.55 11.44
CA ILE A 345 12.90 -8.34 11.68
C ILE A 345 13.13 -8.04 13.18
N PRO A 346 13.88 -8.88 13.92
CA PRO A 346 13.97 -8.80 15.38
C PRO A 346 14.35 -7.42 15.92
N TYR A 347 15.42 -6.80 15.40
CA TYR A 347 15.93 -5.52 15.90
C TYR A 347 14.98 -4.33 15.65
N THR A 348 14.05 -4.44 14.68
CA THR A 348 12.99 -3.45 14.51
C THR A 348 11.76 -3.80 15.33
N ALA A 349 11.42 -5.09 15.44
CA ALA A 349 10.25 -5.58 16.16
C ALA A 349 10.28 -5.23 17.65
N GLU A 350 11.47 -5.22 18.25
CA GLU A 350 11.72 -4.79 19.63
C GLU A 350 11.36 -3.32 19.84
N LYS A 351 11.56 -2.46 18.83
CA LYS A 351 11.24 -1.03 18.89
C LYS A 351 9.78 -0.71 18.67
N ILE A 352 9.00 -1.66 18.15
CA ILE A 352 7.57 -1.47 17.94
C ILE A 352 6.81 -1.84 19.21
N GLY A 353 6.05 -0.90 19.75
CA GLY A 353 5.13 -1.06 20.88
C GLY A 353 3.69 -1.34 20.41
N PRO A 354 2.68 -0.76 21.07
CA PRO A 354 1.29 -0.84 20.63
C PRO A 354 1.10 -0.30 19.21
N MET A 355 0.06 -0.81 18.52
CA MET A 355 -0.14 -0.53 17.10
C MET A 355 -1.57 -0.14 16.75
N VAL A 356 -1.71 0.78 15.78
CA VAL A 356 -2.97 1.11 15.12
C VAL A 356 -2.82 0.86 13.62
N LEU A 357 -3.47 -0.18 13.12
CA LEU A 357 -3.48 -0.55 11.71
C LEU A 357 -4.80 -0.07 11.09
N ILE A 358 -4.74 0.93 10.21
CA ILE A 358 -5.91 1.54 9.57
C ILE A 358 -6.05 1.00 8.16
N ASP A 359 -7.20 0.38 7.87
CA ASP A 359 -7.51 -0.31 6.62
C ASP A 359 -6.32 -1.15 6.09
N PRO A 360 -5.72 -2.03 6.92
CA PRO A 360 -4.52 -2.76 6.54
C PRO A 360 -4.80 -3.74 5.41
N VAL A 361 -3.84 -3.88 4.49
CA VAL A 361 -3.93 -4.78 3.34
C VAL A 361 -3.21 -6.10 3.56
N THR A 362 -2.64 -6.33 4.75
CA THR A 362 -1.70 -7.44 5.01
C THR A 362 -2.33 -8.67 5.67
N PHE A 363 -3.55 -8.54 6.22
CA PHE A 363 -4.28 -9.70 6.76
C PHE A 363 -4.93 -10.50 5.64
N LEU A 364 -4.83 -11.83 5.73
CA LEU A 364 -5.39 -12.75 4.74
C LEU A 364 -5.00 -12.39 3.29
N LEU A 365 -3.80 -11.85 3.09
CA LEU A 365 -3.33 -11.33 1.80
C LEU A 365 -3.26 -12.39 0.69
N HIS A 366 -3.32 -13.68 1.04
CA HIS A 366 -3.45 -14.79 0.09
C HIS A 366 -4.85 -14.88 -0.56
N LEU A 367 -5.86 -14.24 0.02
CA LEU A 367 -7.17 -14.08 -0.59
C LEU A 367 -7.07 -13.09 -1.76
N PRO A 368 -7.90 -13.29 -2.80
CA PRO A 368 -7.73 -12.56 -4.05
C PRO A 368 -8.11 -11.08 -3.95
N ASP A 369 -8.91 -10.65 -2.96
CA ASP A 369 -9.56 -9.34 -2.93
C ASP A 369 -8.60 -8.18 -3.09
N VAL A 370 -7.55 -8.11 -2.26
CA VAL A 370 -6.57 -7.01 -2.34
C VAL A 370 -5.90 -6.96 -3.72
N ALA A 371 -5.37 -8.09 -4.19
CA ALA A 371 -4.67 -8.17 -5.47
C ALA A 371 -5.62 -7.86 -6.64
N TYR A 372 -6.78 -8.52 -6.67
CA TYR A 372 -7.76 -8.40 -7.73
C TYR A 372 -8.38 -7.00 -7.78
N ASN A 373 -8.89 -6.49 -6.65
CA ASN A 373 -9.59 -5.21 -6.59
C ASN A 373 -8.66 -4.04 -6.92
N PHE A 374 -7.38 -4.13 -6.53
CA PHE A 374 -6.42 -3.05 -6.79
C PHE A 374 -5.82 -3.11 -8.20
N THR A 375 -5.57 -4.30 -8.77
CA THR A 375 -4.73 -4.43 -9.99
C THR A 375 -5.46 -5.00 -11.23
N ALA A 376 -6.60 -5.66 -11.03
CA ALA A 376 -7.26 -6.43 -12.09
C ALA A 376 -8.72 -6.03 -12.33
N ARG A 377 -9.44 -5.59 -11.29
CA ARG A 377 -10.86 -5.25 -11.39
C ARG A 377 -11.08 -4.11 -12.39
N GLU A 378 -12.00 -4.35 -13.31
CA GLU A 378 -12.48 -3.29 -14.20
C GLU A 378 -13.36 -2.31 -13.40
N PRO A 379 -13.03 -1.01 -13.42
CA PRO A 379 -13.78 -0.02 -12.64
C PRO A 379 -15.17 0.22 -13.24
N ARG A 380 -16.19 0.18 -12.38
CA ARG A 380 -17.59 0.48 -12.66
C ARG A 380 -18.09 1.66 -11.81
N GLY A 381 -17.68 1.72 -10.55
CA GLY A 381 -18.02 2.79 -9.61
C GLY A 381 -17.17 4.05 -9.77
N ALA A 382 -17.61 5.16 -9.18
CA ALA A 382 -16.85 6.41 -9.21
C ALA A 382 -15.54 6.30 -8.41
N ASN A 383 -15.61 5.78 -7.18
CA ASN A 383 -14.47 5.41 -6.34
C ASN A 383 -13.52 4.41 -7.02
N GLU A 384 -14.06 3.42 -7.74
CA GLU A 384 -13.25 2.45 -8.49
C GLU A 384 -12.50 3.10 -9.64
N HIS A 385 -13.14 4.01 -10.40
CA HIS A 385 -12.45 4.79 -11.44
C HIS A 385 -11.37 5.70 -10.85
N GLN A 386 -11.63 6.31 -9.70
CA GLN A 386 -10.63 7.10 -8.99
C GLN A 386 -9.42 6.24 -8.61
N LEU A 387 -9.65 5.09 -7.96
CA LEU A 387 -8.59 4.16 -7.57
C LEU A 387 -7.79 3.69 -8.79
N TYR A 388 -8.48 3.18 -9.81
CA TYR A 388 -7.86 2.59 -10.99
C TYR A 388 -6.98 3.59 -11.75
N TYR A 389 -7.51 4.79 -12.03
CA TYR A 389 -6.74 5.80 -12.75
C TYR A 389 -5.72 6.48 -11.84
N PHE A 390 -6.06 6.97 -10.65
CA PHE A 390 -5.11 7.79 -9.89
C PHE A 390 -4.08 7.00 -9.08
N ALA A 391 -4.42 5.78 -8.64
CA ALA A 391 -3.51 4.96 -7.84
C ALA A 391 -2.98 3.75 -8.60
N SER A 392 -3.84 2.81 -8.99
CA SER A 392 -3.44 1.49 -9.51
C SER A 392 -2.55 1.53 -10.74
N THR A 393 -2.78 2.51 -11.62
CA THR A 393 -2.05 2.64 -12.89
C THR A 393 -1.04 3.79 -12.90
N ASP A 394 -0.77 4.42 -11.74
CA ASP A 394 0.37 5.32 -11.59
C ASP A 394 1.68 4.56 -11.85
N MET A 395 2.64 5.20 -12.51
CA MET A 395 3.86 4.55 -12.99
C MET A 395 4.64 3.84 -11.87
N MET A 396 4.88 4.52 -10.74
CA MET A 396 5.72 3.96 -9.69
C MET A 396 4.93 3.11 -8.70
N VAL A 397 3.63 3.38 -8.51
CA VAL A 397 2.74 2.50 -7.75
C VAL A 397 2.57 1.16 -8.47
N ALA A 398 2.23 1.17 -9.76
CA ALA A 398 2.08 -0.04 -10.56
C ALA A 398 3.38 -0.85 -10.59
N HIS A 399 4.53 -0.19 -10.75
CA HIS A 399 5.83 -0.85 -10.69
C HIS A 399 6.10 -1.47 -9.30
N THR A 400 5.82 -0.74 -8.22
CA THR A 400 5.97 -1.23 -6.85
C THR A 400 5.16 -2.50 -6.64
N LEU A 401 3.88 -2.49 -7.01
CA LEU A 401 2.98 -3.63 -6.86
C LEU A 401 3.33 -4.81 -7.77
N ALA A 402 3.78 -4.53 -8.99
CA ALA A 402 4.06 -5.56 -9.98
C ALA A 402 5.50 -6.10 -9.92
N ARG A 403 6.43 -5.48 -9.19
CA ARG A 403 7.84 -5.91 -9.17
C ARG A 403 8.46 -6.04 -7.78
N HIS A 404 7.82 -5.49 -6.75
CA HIS A 404 8.35 -5.47 -5.39
C HIS A 404 7.35 -5.93 -4.33
N PHE A 405 6.15 -6.37 -4.72
CA PHE A 405 5.13 -6.86 -3.79
C PHE A 405 5.13 -8.39 -3.75
N PHE A 406 5.93 -8.95 -2.85
CA PHE A 406 6.01 -10.39 -2.62
C PHE A 406 5.04 -10.78 -1.51
N TRP A 407 3.85 -11.27 -1.87
CA TRP A 407 2.73 -11.46 -0.94
C TRP A 407 3.10 -12.30 0.29
N ALA A 408 3.92 -13.35 0.13
CA ALA A 408 4.35 -14.22 1.23
C ALA A 408 5.22 -13.51 2.28
N GLN A 409 5.95 -12.46 1.88
CA GLN A 409 6.72 -11.60 2.82
C GLN A 409 5.86 -10.47 3.41
N ASN A 410 4.71 -10.19 2.80
CA ASN A 410 3.86 -9.06 3.15
C ASN A 410 2.66 -9.47 4.01
N ILE A 411 2.29 -10.75 4.01
CA ILE A 411 1.19 -11.27 4.82
C ILE A 411 1.53 -11.19 6.31
N LEU A 412 0.59 -10.68 7.09
CA LEU A 412 0.68 -10.58 8.55
C LEU A 412 -0.34 -11.54 9.15
N TRP A 413 0.13 -12.49 9.94
CA TRP A 413 -0.72 -13.46 10.62
C TRP A 413 -1.09 -12.97 12.01
N ARG A 414 -2.27 -13.38 12.48
CA ARG A 414 -2.78 -13.06 13.81
C ARG A 414 -1.84 -13.53 14.92
N GLU A 415 -1.16 -14.66 14.73
CA GLU A 415 -0.25 -15.21 15.73
C GLU A 415 0.99 -14.34 15.95
N GLU A 416 1.43 -13.61 14.92
CA GLU A 416 2.57 -12.67 14.98
C GLU A 416 2.26 -11.41 15.80
N LEU A 417 0.99 -11.21 16.17
CA LEU A 417 0.52 -10.09 16.99
C LEU A 417 0.28 -10.46 18.45
N ARG A 418 0.54 -11.72 18.85
CA ARG A 418 0.37 -12.17 20.23
C ARG A 418 1.28 -11.36 21.17
N GLY A 419 0.76 -11.04 22.35
CA GLY A 419 1.48 -10.24 23.36
C GLY A 419 1.57 -8.75 23.03
N ARG A 420 0.88 -8.26 21.99
CA ARG A 420 0.87 -6.84 21.61
C ARG A 420 -0.54 -6.27 21.67
N ASP A 421 -0.62 -5.01 22.08
CA ASP A 421 -1.82 -4.21 21.95
C ASP A 421 -1.95 -3.70 20.52
N VAL A 422 -2.99 -4.14 19.82
CA VAL A 422 -3.20 -3.83 18.40
C VAL A 422 -4.64 -3.48 18.16
N THR A 423 -4.87 -2.29 17.62
CA THR A 423 -6.17 -1.89 17.08
C THR A 423 -6.16 -1.96 15.56
N VAL A 424 -7.09 -2.71 14.98
CA VAL A 424 -7.33 -2.78 13.54
C VAL A 424 -8.59 -1.99 13.19
N SER A 425 -8.44 -0.84 12.53
CA SER A 425 -9.56 -0.01 12.06
C SER A 425 -9.95 -0.42 10.64
N LEU A 426 -11.22 -0.70 10.40
CA LEU A 426 -11.73 -1.23 9.13
C LEU A 426 -12.90 -0.41 8.58
N GLY A 427 -12.77 0.04 7.33
CA GLY A 427 -13.86 0.59 6.53
C GLY A 427 -14.87 -0.48 6.12
N GLY A 428 -16.15 -0.29 6.45
CA GLY A 428 -17.19 -1.26 6.16
C GLY A 428 -17.64 -1.34 4.70
N ARG A 429 -17.22 -0.37 3.88
CA ARG A 429 -17.46 -0.33 2.43
C ARG A 429 -16.16 -0.28 1.64
N ASP A 430 -15.07 -0.76 2.24
CA ASP A 430 -13.75 -0.78 1.64
C ASP A 430 -13.77 -1.48 0.27
N LEU A 431 -13.42 -0.73 -0.79
CA LEU A 431 -13.42 -1.26 -2.15
C LEU A 431 -12.24 -2.18 -2.46
N ILE A 432 -11.24 -2.27 -1.59
CA ILE A 432 -9.98 -3.02 -1.79
C ILE A 432 -10.01 -4.31 -0.96
N VAL A 433 -10.24 -4.18 0.35
CA VAL A 433 -10.14 -5.28 1.33
C VAL A 433 -11.52 -5.86 1.61
N ASP A 434 -11.63 -7.19 1.70
CA ASP A 434 -12.80 -7.82 2.31
C ASP A 434 -12.73 -7.65 3.83
N THR A 435 -13.19 -6.48 4.30
CA THR A 435 -13.09 -6.09 5.70
C THR A 435 -14.00 -6.90 6.61
N GLU A 436 -15.03 -7.56 6.08
CA GLU A 436 -15.87 -8.48 6.85
C GLU A 436 -15.11 -9.76 7.18
N THR A 437 -14.47 -10.39 6.20
CA THR A 437 -13.66 -11.58 6.42
C THR A 437 -12.44 -11.25 7.29
N VAL A 438 -11.75 -10.13 7.04
CA VAL A 438 -10.63 -9.68 7.90
C VAL A 438 -11.09 -9.42 9.32
N GLY A 439 -12.23 -8.75 9.52
CA GLY A 439 -12.75 -8.48 10.87
C GLY A 439 -13.09 -9.75 11.66
N LYS A 440 -13.68 -10.76 11.01
CA LYS A 440 -13.90 -12.09 11.61
C LYS A 440 -12.57 -12.75 12.00
N TYR A 441 -11.59 -12.71 11.11
CA TYR A 441 -10.25 -13.27 11.35
C TYR A 441 -9.58 -12.65 12.58
N ILE A 442 -9.58 -11.32 12.67
CA ILE A 442 -9.04 -10.58 13.82
C ILE A 442 -9.80 -10.91 15.11
N ALA A 443 -11.13 -10.98 15.04
CA ALA A 443 -11.98 -11.30 16.18
C ALA A 443 -11.94 -12.77 16.62
N GLY A 444 -11.28 -13.65 15.85
CA GLY A 444 -11.28 -15.10 16.09
C GLY A 444 -12.63 -15.77 15.90
N VAL A 445 -13.46 -15.19 15.03
CA VAL A 445 -14.75 -15.76 14.62
C VAL A 445 -14.50 -16.62 13.39
N ASP A 446 -15.20 -17.76 13.29
CA ASP A 446 -15.19 -18.59 12.08
C ASP A 446 -15.56 -17.73 10.86
N LEU A 447 -14.70 -17.77 9.83
CA LEU A 447 -14.85 -16.96 8.61
C LEU A 447 -16.15 -17.28 7.87
N ARG A 448 -16.66 -18.51 7.99
CA ARG A 448 -17.91 -18.97 7.37
C ARG A 448 -19.16 -18.62 8.19
N SER A 449 -18.99 -18.19 9.44
CA SER A 449 -20.10 -17.81 10.31
C SER A 449 -20.77 -16.51 9.87
N GLU A 450 -22.08 -16.38 10.06
CA GLU A 450 -22.82 -15.11 9.90
C GLU A 450 -22.67 -14.17 11.11
N ASN A 451 -21.89 -14.57 12.12
CA ASN A 451 -21.72 -13.78 13.34
C ASN A 451 -21.02 -12.43 13.06
N SER A 452 -21.78 -11.36 13.28
CA SER A 452 -21.37 -9.96 13.09
C SER A 452 -21.17 -9.20 14.41
N THR A 453 -21.32 -9.85 15.57
CA THR A 453 -21.25 -9.21 16.90
C THR A 453 -19.90 -8.56 17.20
N TRP A 454 -18.85 -8.95 16.49
CA TRP A 454 -17.53 -8.33 16.60
C TRP A 454 -17.52 -6.87 16.14
N LYS A 455 -18.45 -6.46 15.26
CA LYS A 455 -18.57 -5.09 14.73
C LYS A 455 -18.97 -4.07 15.80
N ASP A 456 -19.69 -4.52 16.83
CA ASP A 456 -20.25 -3.67 17.89
C ASP A 456 -19.46 -3.74 19.21
N LYS A 457 -18.31 -4.43 19.23
CA LYS A 457 -17.49 -4.55 20.45
C LYS A 457 -16.92 -3.19 20.86
N ASN A 458 -17.10 -2.84 22.13
CA ASN A 458 -16.45 -1.68 22.72
C ASN A 458 -14.94 -1.90 22.78
N TRP A 459 -14.19 -0.90 22.30
CA TRP A 459 -12.73 -0.88 22.36
C TRP A 459 -12.24 -0.73 23.81
N LYS A 460 -11.38 -1.65 24.25
CA LYS A 460 -10.84 -1.71 25.61
C LYS A 460 -9.45 -1.07 25.70
N GLY A 461 -8.68 -1.16 24.62
CA GLY A 461 -7.31 -0.70 24.51
C GLY A 461 -6.28 -1.72 24.97
N HIS A 462 -6.57 -3.02 24.87
CA HIS A 462 -5.61 -4.08 25.18
C HIS A 462 -5.87 -5.34 24.35
N GLY A 463 -4.79 -6.03 23.95
CA GLY A 463 -4.80 -7.17 23.05
C GLY A 463 -5.13 -6.78 21.61
N LEU A 464 -5.60 -7.77 20.82
CA LEU A 464 -5.97 -7.58 19.42
C LEU A 464 -7.46 -7.24 19.29
N GLU A 465 -7.77 -6.01 18.89
CA GLU A 465 -9.12 -5.47 18.78
C GLU A 465 -9.40 -4.91 17.38
N ALA A 466 -10.66 -4.98 16.94
CA ALA A 466 -11.10 -4.38 15.68
C ALA A 466 -12.07 -3.22 15.94
N ILE A 467 -11.99 -2.18 15.11
CA ILE A 467 -12.95 -1.07 15.07
C ILE A 467 -13.58 -1.04 13.68
N TRP A 468 -14.90 -0.94 13.64
CA TRP A 468 -15.67 -1.01 12.42
C TRP A 468 -16.28 0.36 12.06
N TRP A 469 -16.13 0.77 10.80
CA TRP A 469 -16.71 2.01 10.27
C TRP A 469 -17.72 1.70 9.15
N PRO A 470 -19.02 1.47 9.45
CA PRO A 470 -19.98 0.87 8.51
C PRO A 470 -20.15 1.57 7.18
N THR A 471 -19.87 2.88 7.14
CA THR A 471 -20.10 3.72 5.95
C THR A 471 -18.82 4.22 5.29
N CYS A 472 -17.65 3.94 5.88
CA CYS A 472 -16.38 4.35 5.30
C CYS A 472 -15.94 3.36 4.23
N ASP A 473 -15.57 3.88 3.07
CA ASP A 473 -14.67 3.23 2.13
C ASP A 473 -13.21 3.33 2.63
N HIS A 474 -12.29 2.70 1.92
CA HIS A 474 -10.86 2.68 2.21
C HIS A 474 -10.31 4.10 2.39
N ALA A 475 -9.54 4.34 3.46
CA ALA A 475 -8.97 5.63 3.85
C ALA A 475 -9.98 6.75 4.20
N GLN A 476 -11.29 6.58 3.99
CA GLN A 476 -12.28 7.64 4.25
C GLN A 476 -12.40 8.00 5.73
N VAL A 477 -11.92 7.14 6.63
CA VAL A 477 -11.84 7.45 8.06
C VAL A 477 -11.01 8.72 8.33
N PHE A 478 -10.01 9.02 7.50
CA PHE A 478 -9.22 10.25 7.61
C PHE A 478 -9.95 11.51 7.13
N GLU A 479 -10.98 11.37 6.29
CA GLU A 479 -11.78 12.51 5.80
C GLU A 479 -12.82 12.94 6.85
N ARG A 480 -13.20 12.02 7.73
CA ARG A 480 -14.18 12.21 8.79
C ARG A 480 -13.57 12.76 10.08
N GLN A 481 -14.20 13.79 10.63
CA GLN A 481 -13.75 14.39 11.90
C GLN A 481 -13.88 13.42 13.08
N ASP A 482 -14.98 12.67 13.16
CA ASP A 482 -15.20 11.66 14.19
C ASP A 482 -14.21 10.50 14.08
N GLY A 483 -13.89 10.09 12.84
CA GLY A 483 -12.86 9.09 12.54
C GLY A 483 -11.48 9.51 13.01
N ARG A 484 -11.00 10.68 12.56
CA ARG A 484 -9.69 11.23 13.00
C ARG A 484 -9.60 11.41 14.50
N ARG A 485 -10.65 11.93 15.14
CA ARG A 485 -10.70 12.12 16.59
C ARG A 485 -10.54 10.79 17.32
N LYS A 486 -11.34 9.77 16.97
CA LYS A 486 -11.31 8.47 17.63
C LYS A 486 -9.97 7.76 17.45
N LEU A 487 -9.42 7.78 16.23
CA LEU A 487 -8.10 7.21 15.97
C LEU A 487 -6.99 7.95 16.73
N GLY A 488 -7.08 9.28 16.84
CA GLY A 488 -6.15 10.08 17.62
C GLY A 488 -6.21 9.78 19.11
N GLU A 489 -7.41 9.57 19.67
CA GLU A 489 -7.60 9.14 21.07
C GLU A 489 -6.96 7.79 21.35
N ILE A 490 -7.11 6.83 20.44
CA ILE A 490 -6.52 5.49 20.57
C ILE A 490 -4.99 5.58 20.56
N ILE A 491 -4.41 6.35 19.63
CA ILE A 491 -2.96 6.55 19.56
C ILE A 491 -2.44 7.20 20.85
N ARG A 492 -3.14 8.21 21.39
CA ARG A 492 -2.75 8.87 22.65
C ARG A 492 -2.80 7.91 23.83
N LYS A 493 -3.88 7.11 23.96
CA LYS A 493 -3.98 6.11 25.04
C LYS A 493 -2.91 5.03 24.93
N TYR A 494 -2.57 4.60 23.71
CA TYR A 494 -1.42 3.70 23.50
C TYR A 494 -0.07 4.34 23.80
N ALA A 495 0.06 5.66 23.68
CA ALA A 495 1.28 6.35 24.06
C ALA A 495 1.45 6.40 25.58
N GLU A 496 0.35 6.42 26.36
CA GLU A 496 0.36 6.39 27.83
C GLU A 496 0.67 4.99 28.39
N ASN A 497 0.21 3.94 27.72
CA ASN A 497 0.41 2.55 28.14
C ASN A 497 1.85 2.07 27.83
N THR A 498 2.80 2.41 28.69
CA THR A 498 4.12 1.76 28.70
C THR A 498 3.95 0.33 29.25
N PRO A 499 4.51 -0.72 28.60
CA PRO A 499 4.46 -2.08 29.14
C PRO A 499 5.10 -2.12 30.52
N VAL A 500 4.44 -2.85 31.43
CA VAL A 500 5.00 -3.30 32.71
C VAL A 500 6.29 -4.07 32.39
N GLU A 501 7.38 -3.76 33.09
CA GLU A 501 8.57 -4.62 33.11
C GLU A 501 8.11 -6.05 33.41
N ASP A 502 8.37 -6.99 32.51
CA ASP A 502 8.18 -8.42 32.79
C ASP A 502 9.12 -8.77 33.95
N ASP A 503 8.65 -8.61 35.19
CA ASP A 503 9.18 -9.34 36.32
C ASP A 503 8.86 -10.81 36.06
N ASP A 504 9.92 -11.56 35.80
CA ASP A 504 9.99 -13.01 35.81
C ASP A 504 9.20 -13.57 36.99
N GLU A 505 8.00 -14.10 36.75
CA GLU A 505 7.44 -15.21 37.51
C GLU A 505 6.16 -15.73 36.84
N TYR A 506 6.28 -16.83 36.11
CA TYR A 506 5.22 -17.83 36.10
C TYR A 506 5.82 -19.23 36.34
N PRO A 507 5.25 -20.01 37.27
CA PRO A 507 5.67 -21.39 37.55
C PRO A 507 5.35 -22.37 36.41
#